data_AF-A0AAV4CSB1-F1
#
_entry.id   AF-A0AAV4CSB1-F1
#
_cell.length_a   1.000
_cell.length_b   1.000
_cell.length_c   1.000
_cell.angle_alpha   90.00
_cell.angle_beta   90.00
_cell.angle_gamma   90.00
#
_symmetry.space_group_name_H-M   'P 1'
#
loop_
_entity.id
_entity.type
_entity.pdbx_description
1 polymer ?
#
loop_
_entity_poly.entity_id
_entity_poly.type
_entity_poly.pdbx_seq_one_letter_code
_entity_poly.pdbx_strand_id
1 'polypeptide(L)'
;MVTLSTIHQPQLTETTGRYEIKNKPLAVIHYIKVMLGVDHLDQLLSYFPMRRKSQKWWEKLFFHLLTLVGVQITILLNKHHTQHRTRRKNLASVLKEVSVALVDKDITYIPQADNVPLPMDRLKGRHFQH
;
A
#
# COMPACT_ATOMS: atom_id res chain seq x y z
N MET A 1 -30.55 -5.16 -13.40
CA MET A 1 -29.12 -5.58 -13.35
C MET A 1 -28.99 -6.84 -14.17
N VAL A 2 -28.15 -6.83 -15.20
CA VAL A 2 -27.88 -8.01 -16.02
C VAL A 2 -26.52 -8.56 -15.58
N THR A 3 -26.44 -9.86 -15.30
CA THR A 3 -25.18 -10.52 -14.93
C THR A 3 -24.86 -11.63 -15.91
N LEU A 4 -23.65 -11.59 -16.47
CA LEU A 4 -23.09 -12.69 -17.26
C LEU A 4 -22.15 -13.51 -16.37
N SER A 5 -22.34 -14.82 -16.35
CA SER A 5 -21.41 -15.74 -15.69
C SER A 5 -21.27 -17.02 -16.49
N THR A 6 -20.04 -17.52 -16.59
CA THR A 6 -19.70 -18.80 -17.23
C THR A 6 -19.62 -19.95 -16.23
N ILE A 7 -19.61 -19.65 -14.92
CA ILE A 7 -19.38 -20.63 -13.84
C ILE A 7 -20.68 -20.95 -13.08
N HIS A 8 -21.62 -20.00 -13.01
CA HIS A 8 -22.83 -20.13 -12.21
C HIS A 8 -24.02 -20.55 -13.06
N GLN A 9 -24.75 -21.58 -12.61
CA GLN A 9 -26.08 -21.90 -13.13
C GLN A 9 -27.10 -20.82 -12.72
N PRO A 10 -28.22 -20.66 -13.44
CA PRO A 10 -29.28 -19.71 -13.11
C PRO A 10 -30.06 -20.18 -11.88
N GLN A 11 -29.43 -20.03 -10.72
CA GLN A 11 -29.96 -20.46 -9.42
C GLN A 11 -30.13 -19.23 -8.52
N LEU A 12 -31.28 -19.19 -7.83
CA LEU A 12 -31.59 -18.21 -6.80
C LEU A 12 -31.18 -18.78 -5.44
N THR A 13 -30.63 -17.94 -4.58
CA THR A 13 -30.31 -18.28 -3.21
C THR A 13 -30.86 -17.23 -2.27
N GLU A 14 -31.42 -17.72 -1.17
CA GLU A 14 -31.90 -16.90 -0.09
C GLU A 14 -30.72 -16.20 0.58
N THR A 15 -30.78 -14.88 0.61
CA THR A 15 -29.84 -14.05 1.37
C THR A 15 -30.59 -13.32 2.45
N THR A 16 -30.14 -13.48 3.69
CA THR A 16 -30.61 -12.71 4.83
C THR A 16 -30.11 -11.27 4.68
N GLY A 17 -31.02 -10.36 4.38
CA GLY A 17 -30.80 -8.92 4.52
C GLY A 17 -30.95 -8.49 5.98
N ARG A 18 -30.65 -7.21 6.24
CA ARG A 18 -30.69 -6.63 7.60
C ARG A 18 -32.09 -6.64 8.23
N TYR A 19 -33.14 -6.74 7.41
CA TYR A 19 -34.55 -6.72 7.84
C TYR A 19 -35.43 -7.78 7.17
N GLU A 20 -34.98 -8.42 6.07
CA GLU A 20 -35.79 -9.38 5.30
C GLU A 20 -34.92 -10.43 4.62
N ILE A 21 -35.46 -11.63 4.43
CA ILE A 21 -34.89 -12.68 3.57
C ILE A 21 -35.23 -12.34 2.12
N LYS A 22 -34.21 -12.20 1.26
CA LYS A 22 -34.38 -11.87 -0.16
C LYS A 22 -33.72 -12.92 -1.03
N ASN A 23 -34.47 -13.40 -2.01
CA ASN A 23 -33.95 -14.26 -3.08
C ASN A 23 -33.11 -13.44 -4.05
N LYS A 24 -31.82 -13.77 -4.16
CA LYS A 24 -30.89 -13.14 -5.11
C LYS A 24 -30.20 -14.20 -5.96
N PRO A 25 -29.84 -13.89 -7.22
CA PRO A 25 -29.08 -14.83 -8.05
C PRO A 25 -27.72 -15.14 -7.42
N LEU A 26 -27.32 -16.41 -7.43
CA LEU A 26 -26.01 -16.82 -6.91
C LEU A 26 -24.85 -16.06 -7.55
N ALA A 27 -24.93 -15.84 -8.87
CA ALA A 27 -23.94 -15.08 -9.61
C ALA A 27 -23.75 -13.66 -9.06
N VAL A 28 -24.84 -12.99 -8.67
CA VAL A 28 -24.81 -11.62 -8.09
C VAL A 28 -24.18 -11.65 -6.71
N ILE A 29 -24.55 -12.62 -5.87
CA ILE A 29 -24.02 -12.75 -4.51
C ILE A 29 -22.51 -12.99 -4.54
N HIS A 30 -22.08 -13.93 -5.39
CA HIS A 30 -20.66 -14.24 -5.55
C HIS A 30 -19.88 -13.04 -6.09
N TYR A 31 -20.43 -12.33 -7.08
CA TYR A 31 -19.84 -11.11 -7.60
C TYR A 31 -19.65 -10.05 -6.51
N ILE A 32 -20.69 -9.73 -5.74
CA ILE A 32 -20.62 -8.74 -4.66
C ILE A 32 -19.56 -9.14 -3.63
N LYS A 33 -19.49 -10.43 -3.27
CA LYS A 33 -18.51 -10.94 -2.30
C LYS A 33 -17.06 -10.75 -2.77
N VAL A 34 -16.80 -10.96 -4.06
CA VAL A 34 -15.46 -10.80 -4.64
C VAL A 34 -15.12 -9.33 -4.88
N MET A 35 -16.09 -8.53 -5.34
CA MET A 35 -15.91 -7.11 -5.66
C MET A 35 -15.51 -6.29 -4.43
N LEU A 36 -16.04 -6.65 -3.25
CA LEU A 36 -15.80 -5.97 -1.98
C LEU A 36 -14.31 -5.84 -1.61
N GLY A 37 -13.45 -6.73 -2.10
CA GLY A 37 -12.03 -6.74 -1.76
C GLY A 37 -11.28 -5.48 -2.22
N VAL A 38 -11.58 -4.98 -3.42
CA VAL A 38 -10.95 -3.77 -3.97
C VAL A 38 -11.45 -2.54 -3.22
N ASP A 39 -12.76 -2.45 -3.00
CA ASP A 39 -13.39 -1.32 -2.30
C ASP A 39 -12.84 -1.19 -0.87
N HIS A 40 -12.62 -2.31 -0.17
CA HIS A 40 -12.03 -2.30 1.17
C HIS A 40 -10.58 -1.81 1.18
N LEU A 41 -9.79 -2.18 0.18
CA LEU A 41 -8.41 -1.73 0.05
C LEU A 41 -8.37 -0.22 -0.22
N ASP A 42 -9.21 0.28 -1.14
CA ASP A 42 -9.36 1.70 -1.46
C ASP A 42 -9.85 2.51 -0.26
N GLN A 43 -10.76 1.95 0.52
CA GLN A 43 -11.21 2.55 1.77
C GLN A 43 -10.05 2.66 2.77
N LEU A 44 -9.24 1.60 2.91
CA LEU A 44 -8.09 1.59 3.82
C LEU A 44 -6.98 2.56 3.39
N LEU A 45 -6.71 2.65 2.08
CA LEU A 45 -5.83 3.65 1.48
C LEU A 45 -6.31 5.08 1.75
N SER A 46 -7.62 5.30 1.71
CA SER A 46 -8.23 6.62 1.96
C SER A 46 -8.10 7.09 3.40
N TYR A 47 -8.03 6.17 4.37
CA TYR A 47 -7.81 6.50 5.78
C TYR A 47 -6.37 6.96 6.09
N PHE A 48 -5.40 6.59 5.26
CA PHE A 48 -3.98 6.95 5.43
C PHE A 48 -3.42 7.70 4.22
N PRO A 49 -3.94 8.91 3.92
CA PRO A 49 -3.47 9.67 2.78
C PRO A 49 -2.07 10.24 3.04
N MET A 50 -1.03 9.57 2.54
CA MET A 50 0.32 10.17 2.43
C MET A 50 0.38 11.18 1.28
N ARG A 51 -0.53 12.16 1.28
CA ARG A 51 -0.62 13.19 0.23
C ARG A 51 0.39 14.29 0.51
N ARG A 52 1.48 14.32 -0.25
CA ARG A 52 2.38 15.49 -0.34
C ARG A 52 2.00 16.33 -1.55
N LYS A 53 1.99 17.66 -1.41
CA LYS A 53 1.84 18.56 -2.57
C LYS A 53 3.09 18.43 -3.43
N SER A 54 2.96 17.86 -4.62
CA SER A 54 4.04 17.78 -5.60
C SER A 54 3.53 18.20 -6.98
N GLN A 55 4.41 18.89 -7.73
CA GLN A 55 4.19 19.26 -9.13
C GLN A 55 4.48 18.08 -10.07
N LYS A 56 5.22 17.06 -9.60
CA LYS A 56 5.61 15.92 -10.42
C LYS A 56 4.60 14.78 -10.25
N TRP A 57 3.97 14.37 -11.35
CA TRP A 57 2.90 13.35 -11.33
C TRP A 57 3.39 11.99 -10.77
N TRP A 58 4.65 11.62 -11.01
CA TRP A 58 5.20 10.34 -10.59
C TRP A 58 5.40 10.26 -9.07
N GLU A 59 5.61 11.40 -8.38
CA GLU A 59 5.73 11.41 -6.92
C GLU A 59 4.40 11.01 -6.26
N LYS A 60 3.27 11.43 -6.86
CA LYS A 60 1.94 11.00 -6.42
C LYS A 60 1.77 9.48 -6.52
N LEU A 61 2.27 8.88 -7.60
CA LEU A 61 2.24 7.43 -7.80
C LEU A 61 3.13 6.72 -6.77
N PHE A 62 4.34 7.23 -6.52
CA PHE A 62 5.25 6.67 -5.52
C PHE A 62 4.63 6.62 -4.12
N PHE A 63 4.07 7.74 -3.63
CA PHE A 63 3.44 7.75 -2.31
C PHE A 63 2.20 6.87 -2.23
N HIS A 64 1.44 6.75 -3.34
CA HIS A 64 0.32 5.83 -3.41
C HIS A 64 0.77 4.38 -3.29
N LEU A 65 1.79 3.97 -4.05
CA LEU A 65 2.37 2.62 -3.97
C LEU A 65 2.99 2.35 -2.59
N LEU A 66 3.66 3.33 -1.98
CA LEU A 66 4.21 3.19 -0.64
C LEU A 66 3.12 2.94 0.41
N THR A 67 2.00 3.67 0.31
CA THR A 67 0.83 3.46 1.20
C THR A 67 0.24 2.08 0.99
N LEU A 68 0.10 1.66 -0.28
CA LEU A 68 -0.41 0.34 -0.66
C LEU A 68 0.45 -0.78 -0.06
N VAL A 69 1.77 -0.69 -0.18
CA VAL A 69 2.71 -1.67 0.39
C VAL A 69 2.60 -1.71 1.93
N GLY A 70 2.53 -0.55 2.59
CA GLY A 70 2.36 -0.49 4.05
C GLY A 70 1.08 -1.18 4.54
N VAL A 71 -0.02 -1.02 3.79
CA VAL A 71 -1.29 -1.73 4.04
C VAL A 71 -1.11 -3.24 3.91
N GLN A 72 -0.50 -3.70 2.81
CA GLN A 72 -0.31 -5.13 2.58
C GLN A 72 0.60 -5.78 3.63
N ILE A 73 1.67 -5.11 4.05
CA ILE A 73 2.54 -5.57 5.15
C ILE A 73 1.73 -5.73 6.44
N THR A 74 0.86 -4.77 6.77
CA THR A 74 0.04 -4.83 7.99
C THR A 74 -0.96 -5.99 7.95
N ILE A 75 -1.58 -6.25 6.79
CA ILE A 75 -2.47 -7.40 6.59
C ILE A 75 -1.69 -8.71 6.79
N LEU A 76 -0.51 -8.82 6.18
CA LEU A 76 0.34 -10.01 6.28
C LEU A 76 0.80 -10.25 7.73
N LEU A 77 1.26 -9.21 8.42
CA LEU A 77 1.66 -9.28 9.83
C LEU A 77 0.49 -9.70 10.72
N ASN A 78 -0.70 -9.12 10.50
CA ASN A 78 -1.88 -9.49 11.27
C ASN A 78 -2.33 -10.93 11.00
N LYS A 79 -2.13 -11.44 9.78
CA LYS A 79 -2.36 -12.86 9.45
C LYS A 79 -1.37 -13.75 10.22
N HIS A 80 -0.09 -13.41 10.23
CA HIS A 80 0.94 -14.12 10.99
C HIS A 80 0.68 -14.06 12.51
N HIS A 81 0.37 -12.90 13.07
CA HIS A 81 0.03 -12.75 14.49
C HIS A 81 -1.23 -13.51 14.88
N THR A 82 -2.24 -13.60 13.99
CA THR A 82 -3.44 -14.42 14.25
C THR A 82 -3.09 -15.90 14.35
N GLN A 83 -2.16 -16.40 13.51
CA GLN A 83 -1.68 -17.78 13.59
C GLN A 83 -0.89 -18.05 14.88
N HIS A 84 -0.07 -17.09 15.32
CA HIS A 84 0.71 -17.18 16.55
C HIS A 84 -0.03 -16.62 17.80
N ARG A 85 -1.36 -16.45 17.75
CA ARG A 85 -2.21 -15.95 18.86
C ARG A 85 -1.71 -14.65 19.53
N THR A 86 -1.02 -13.81 18.76
CA THR A 86 -0.45 -12.54 19.23
C THR A 86 -1.41 -11.38 18.93
N ARG A 87 -1.24 -10.26 19.65
CA ARG A 87 -2.05 -9.04 19.46
C ARG A 87 -1.85 -8.47 18.04
N ARG A 88 -2.95 -8.11 17.39
CA ARG A 88 -2.95 -7.42 16.09
C ARG A 88 -2.35 -6.02 16.24
N LYS A 89 -1.61 -5.59 15.21
CA LYS A 89 -1.04 -4.25 15.12
C LYS A 89 -1.87 -3.40 14.15
N ASN A 90 -1.99 -2.11 14.49
CA ASN A 90 -2.64 -1.12 13.64
C ASN A 90 -1.65 -0.62 12.57
N LEU A 91 -2.15 -0.13 11.44
CA LEU A 91 -1.32 0.38 10.35
C LEU A 91 -0.31 1.45 10.85
N ALA A 92 -0.77 2.41 11.66
CA ALA A 92 0.08 3.46 12.21
C ALA A 92 1.25 2.92 13.06
N SER A 93 1.02 1.87 13.84
CA SER A 93 2.09 1.24 14.64
C SER A 93 3.12 0.54 13.77
N VAL A 94 2.67 -0.14 12.70
CA VAL A 94 3.56 -0.81 11.75
C VAL A 94 4.36 0.22 10.96
N LEU A 95 3.73 1.29 10.48
CA LEU A 95 4.42 2.36 9.75
C LEU A 95 5.47 3.07 10.62
N LYS A 96 5.17 3.30 11.91
CA LYS A 96 6.15 3.86 12.86
C LYS A 96 7.35 2.93 13.02
N GLU A 97 7.11 1.65 13.26
CA GLU A 97 8.16 0.63 13.42
C GLU A 97 9.04 0.53 12.16
N VAL A 98 8.42 0.54 10.98
CA VAL A 98 9.13 0.55 9.70
C VAL A 98 9.95 1.84 9.54
N SER A 99 9.40 3.01 9.87
CA SER A 99 10.15 4.28 9.77
C SER A 99 11.38 4.31 10.68
N VAL A 100 11.27 3.78 11.90
CA VAL A 100 12.40 3.69 12.83
C VAL A 100 13.45 2.73 12.28
N ALA A 101 13.04 1.56 11.82
CA ALA A 101 13.96 0.57 11.25
C ALA A 101 14.67 1.05 9.97
N LEU A 102 14.04 1.96 9.20
CA LEU A 102 14.68 2.59 8.04
C LEU A 102 15.70 3.63 8.47
N VAL A 103 15.37 4.49 9.46
CA VAL A 103 16.29 5.51 9.97
C VAL A 103 17.53 4.88 10.62
N ASP A 104 17.36 3.81 11.39
CA ASP A 104 18.50 3.12 12.03
C ASP A 104 19.48 2.55 10.99
N LYS A 105 18.97 2.08 9.84
CA LYS A 105 19.81 1.61 8.73
C LYS A 105 20.57 2.75 8.04
N ASP A 106 19.96 3.92 7.89
CA ASP A 106 20.62 5.10 7.31
C ASP A 106 21.72 5.64 8.24
N ILE A 107 21.52 5.61 9.57
CA ILE A 107 22.56 5.99 10.54
C ILE A 107 23.74 5.01 10.53
N THR A 108 23.45 3.73 10.28
CA THR A 108 24.48 2.69 10.21
C THR A 108 25.23 2.71 8.86
N TYR A 109 24.57 3.17 7.79
CA TYR A 109 25.16 3.42 6.47
C TYR A 109 25.55 4.90 6.33
N ILE A 110 26.42 5.39 7.23
CA ILE A 110 27.28 6.51 6.85
C ILE A 110 28.45 5.85 6.12
N PRO A 111 28.59 5.95 4.79
CA PRO A 111 29.87 5.62 4.19
C PRO A 111 30.88 6.47 4.95
N GLN A 112 31.86 5.85 5.62
CA GLN A 112 33.02 6.59 6.09
C GLN A 112 33.40 7.48 4.92
N ALA A 113 33.26 8.79 5.09
CA ALA A 113 33.74 9.71 4.09
C ALA A 113 35.23 9.39 4.04
N ASP A 114 35.62 8.60 3.04
CA ASP A 114 37.03 8.46 2.70
C ASP A 114 37.48 9.91 2.59
N ASN A 115 38.42 10.27 3.46
CA ASN A 115 39.07 11.57 3.49
C ASN A 115 39.90 11.72 2.20
N VAL A 116 39.30 11.54 1.03
CA VAL A 116 39.87 11.81 -0.27
C VAL A 116 39.81 13.32 -0.39
N PRO A 117 40.96 14.03 -0.38
CA PRO A 117 40.96 15.45 -0.65
C PRO A 117 40.31 15.67 -2.01
N LEU A 118 39.24 16.46 -2.06
CA LEU A 118 38.62 16.85 -3.32
C LEU A 118 39.72 17.44 -4.22
N PRO A 119 39.94 16.94 -5.45
CA PRO A 119 40.93 17.50 -6.34
C PRO A 119 40.49 18.91 -6.74
N MET A 120 41.12 19.92 -6.11
CA MET A 120 40.95 21.35 -6.39
C MET A 120 41.37 21.75 -7.81
N ASP A 121 41.88 20.80 -8.60
CA ASP A 121 42.25 20.98 -10.00
C ASP A 121 41.05 21.16 -10.94
N ARG A 122 39.83 20.89 -10.48
CA ARG A 122 38.62 21.06 -11.30
C ARG A 122 38.22 22.53 -11.55
N LEU A 123 38.92 23.50 -10.94
CA LEU A 123 38.71 24.94 -11.14
C LEU A 123 39.82 25.64 -11.95
N LYS A 124 40.80 24.92 -12.50
CA LYS A 124 41.92 25.52 -13.29
C LYS A 124 41.97 25.11 -14.76
N GLY A 125 40.85 24.63 -15.33
CA GLY A 125 40.79 24.10 -16.70
C GLY A 125 39.99 24.96 -17.70
N ARG A 126 40.63 26.02 -18.23
CA ARG A 126 40.50 26.57 -19.59
C ARG A 126 39.12 26.53 -20.30
N HIS A 127 38.31 27.60 -20.19
CA HIS A 127 37.67 28.26 -21.35
C HIS A 127 36.90 29.53 -20.94
N PHE A 128 37.56 30.69 -20.97
CA PHE A 128 36.89 31.98 -21.22
C PHE A 128 37.87 32.81 -22.05
N GLN A 129 37.79 32.67 -23.37
CA GLN A 129 38.42 33.60 -24.31
C GLN A 129 37.38 34.67 -24.68
N HIS A 130 37.85 35.90 -24.64
CA HIS A 130 37.20 37.13 -25.09
C HIS A 130 37.05 37.18 -26.61
#